data_AF-A0A3M2BLL4-F1
#
_entry.id   AF-A0A3M2BLL4-F1
#
_cell.length_a   1.000
_cell.length_b   1.000
_cell.length_c   1.000
_cell.angle_alpha   90.00
_cell.angle_beta   90.00
_cell.angle_gamma   90.00
#
_symmetry.space_group_name_H-M   'P 1'
#
loop_
_entity.id
_entity.type
_entity.pdbx_description
1 polymer ?
#
loop_
_entity_poly.entity_id
_entity_poly.type
_entity_poly.pdbx_seq_one_letter_code
_entity_poly.pdbx_strand_id
1 'polypeptide(L)'
;PQVAFRFTAASAADGFDPYRTFLLDTGGRFEVEYRGADTLTGSTGEAGPADHVRLVPRGDLGFVAAELWIDASGRVRRVFVEDANGSKRVVELSDEAPAPPEGDARFRFTPPPGVQVVEGG
;
A
#
# COMPACT_ATOMS: atom_id res chain seq x y z
N PRO A 1 -1.22 34.46 1.16
CA PRO A 1 -2.48 33.82 1.60
C PRO A 1 -2.33 32.30 1.43
N GLN A 2 -2.72 31.50 2.41
CA GLN A 2 -2.70 30.04 2.29
C GLN A 2 -4.05 29.56 1.74
N VAL A 3 -4.02 28.60 0.82
CA VAL A 3 -5.21 28.09 0.13
C VAL A 3 -5.30 26.59 0.34
N ALA A 4 -6.49 26.08 0.65
CA ALA A 4 -6.82 24.66 0.62
C ALA A 4 -7.83 24.42 -0.49
N PHE A 5 -7.64 23.34 -1.25
CA PHE A 5 -8.57 22.94 -2.29
C PHE A 5 -9.47 21.81 -1.78
N ARG A 6 -10.78 21.93 -1.99
CA ARG A 6 -11.75 20.89 -1.69
C ARG A 6 -12.16 20.21 -2.99
N PHE A 7 -12.01 18.89 -3.05
CA PHE A 7 -12.42 18.06 -4.19
C PHE A 7 -13.30 16.92 -3.69
N THR A 8 -14.08 16.33 -4.59
CA THR A 8 -14.80 15.09 -4.32
C THR A 8 -13.80 13.94 -4.24
N ALA A 9 -13.82 13.11 -3.19
CA ALA A 9 -12.81 12.07 -2.94
C ALA A 9 -12.57 11.09 -4.11
N ALA A 10 -13.56 10.95 -5.01
CA ALA A 10 -13.43 10.15 -6.23
C ALA A 10 -12.26 10.60 -7.14
N SER A 11 -11.84 11.87 -7.10
CA SER A 11 -10.73 12.38 -7.93
C SER A 11 -9.35 12.29 -7.26
N ALA A 12 -9.28 11.91 -5.98
CA ALA A 12 -8.02 11.75 -5.23
C ALA A 12 -7.50 10.29 -5.19
N ALA A 13 -8.16 9.38 -5.91
CA ALA A 13 -8.01 7.92 -5.79
C ALA A 13 -6.80 7.32 -6.52
N ASP A 14 -5.75 8.09 -6.80
CA ASP A 14 -4.49 7.60 -7.42
C ASP A 14 -3.45 7.11 -6.38
N GLY A 15 -3.89 6.84 -5.15
CA GLY A 15 -3.05 6.22 -4.13
C GLY A 15 -2.74 4.76 -4.47
N PHE A 16 -1.50 4.33 -4.23
CA PHE A 16 -1.12 2.92 -4.34
C PHE A 16 -1.89 2.08 -3.30
N ASP A 17 -2.85 1.28 -3.77
CA ASP A 17 -3.62 0.34 -2.96
C ASP A 17 -3.05 -1.08 -3.14
N PRO A 18 -2.19 -1.56 -2.22
CA PRO A 18 -1.58 -2.89 -2.35
C PRO A 18 -2.60 -4.03 -2.27
N TYR A 19 -3.72 -3.82 -1.57
CA TYR A 19 -4.78 -4.84 -1.47
C TYR A 19 -5.44 -5.07 -2.83
N ARG A 20 -5.89 -4.00 -3.49
CA ARG A 20 -6.47 -4.11 -4.84
C ARG A 20 -5.47 -4.56 -5.88
N THR A 21 -4.22 -4.14 -5.72
CA THR A 21 -3.18 -4.40 -6.72
C THR A 21 -2.74 -5.87 -6.71
N PHE A 22 -2.51 -6.47 -5.53
CA PHE A 22 -1.89 -7.79 -5.43
C PHE A 22 -2.78 -8.88 -4.81
N LEU A 23 -3.69 -8.50 -3.90
CA LEU A 23 -4.43 -9.47 -3.08
C LEU A 23 -5.83 -9.78 -3.64
N LEU A 24 -6.33 -8.98 -4.57
CA LEU A 24 -7.61 -9.20 -5.22
C LEU A 24 -7.46 -10.16 -6.41
N ASP A 25 -8.13 -11.32 -6.34
CA ASP A 25 -8.06 -12.40 -7.33
C ASP A 25 -6.62 -12.86 -7.64
N THR A 26 -5.82 -13.06 -6.58
CA THR A 26 -4.39 -13.36 -6.73
C THR A 26 -4.16 -14.62 -7.58
N GLY A 27 -4.94 -15.68 -7.35
CA GLY A 27 -4.79 -16.96 -8.06
C GLY A 27 -5.21 -16.92 -9.52
N GLY A 28 -6.06 -15.96 -9.92
CA GLY A 28 -6.46 -15.73 -11.31
C GLY A 28 -5.47 -14.84 -12.06
N ARG A 29 -4.96 -13.80 -11.40
CA ARG A 29 -4.15 -12.73 -12.02
C ARG A 29 -2.65 -12.99 -12.02
N PHE A 30 -2.16 -13.83 -11.12
CA PHE A 30 -0.73 -14.07 -10.95
C PHE A 30 -0.38 -15.55 -11.02
N GLU A 31 0.80 -15.84 -11.54
CA GLU A 31 1.55 -17.01 -11.13
C GLU A 31 2.22 -16.71 -9.78
N VAL A 32 2.01 -17.61 -8.81
CA VAL A 32 2.42 -17.43 -7.42
C VAL A 32 3.55 -18.42 -7.13
N GLU A 33 4.69 -17.89 -6.70
CA GLU A 33 5.88 -18.66 -6.35
C GLU A 33 6.21 -18.43 -4.88
N TYR A 34 6.14 -19.47 -4.04
CA TYR A 34 6.61 -19.38 -2.67
C TYR A 34 8.15 -19.45 -2.64
N ARG A 35 8.78 -18.41 -2.09
CA ARG A 35 10.24 -18.25 -2.06
C ARG A 35 10.86 -18.74 -0.75
N GLY A 36 10.04 -19.01 0.26
CA GLY A 36 10.46 -19.55 1.55
C GLY A 36 10.13 -18.63 2.72
N ALA A 37 10.51 -19.07 3.91
CA ALA A 37 10.46 -18.24 5.11
C ALA A 37 11.66 -17.29 5.13
N ASP A 38 11.42 -16.08 5.58
CA ASP A 38 12.38 -15.00 5.73
C ASP A 38 12.22 -14.36 7.12
N THR A 39 13.14 -13.46 7.48
CA THR A 39 13.06 -12.66 8.70
C THR A 39 13.08 -11.18 8.32
N LEU A 40 12.00 -10.47 8.65
CA LEU A 40 11.87 -9.05 8.35
C LEU A 40 12.07 -8.23 9.62
N THR A 41 12.99 -7.28 9.59
CA THR A 41 13.10 -6.24 10.61
C THR A 41 12.13 -5.12 10.29
N GLY A 42 11.13 -4.89 11.14
CA GLY A 42 10.19 -3.79 10.98
C GLY A 42 10.81 -2.43 11.35
N SER A 43 10.05 -1.35 11.15
CA SER A 43 10.46 0.02 11.50
C SER A 43 10.81 0.23 12.98
N THR A 44 10.24 -0.59 13.86
CA THR A 44 10.50 -0.57 15.31
C THR A 44 11.83 -1.24 15.68
N GLY A 45 12.54 -1.82 14.70
CA GLY A 45 13.77 -2.58 14.91
C GLY A 45 13.56 -4.02 15.36
N GLU A 46 12.31 -4.44 15.57
CA GLU A 46 11.98 -5.82 15.93
C GLU A 46 11.97 -6.70 14.67
N ALA A 47 12.72 -7.80 14.73
CA ALA A 47 12.77 -8.82 13.69
C ALA A 47 11.70 -9.89 13.94
N GLY A 48 10.92 -10.21 12.92
CA GLY A 48 9.88 -11.23 12.97
C GLY A 48 9.90 -12.17 11.76
N PRO A 49 9.35 -13.38 11.88
CA PRO A 49 9.23 -14.30 10.75
C PRO A 49 8.25 -13.75 9.72
N ALA A 50 8.57 -13.95 8.44
CA ALA A 50 7.68 -13.62 7.33
C ALA A 50 7.78 -14.67 6.22
N ASP A 51 6.65 -15.01 5.62
CA ASP A 51 6.60 -15.79 4.39
C ASP A 51 6.90 -14.87 3.20
N HIS A 52 7.84 -15.27 2.34
CA HIS A 52 8.20 -14.55 1.14
C HIS A 52 7.53 -15.20 -0.08
N VAL A 53 6.70 -14.42 -0.77
CA VAL A 53 5.97 -14.85 -1.96
C VAL A 53 6.31 -13.92 -3.12
N ARG A 54 6.59 -14.52 -4.28
CA ARG A 54 6.76 -13.81 -5.55
C ARG A 54 5.53 -13.97 -6.42
N LEU A 55 5.08 -12.87 -7.01
CA LEU A 55 3.93 -12.77 -7.89
C LEU A 55 4.40 -12.33 -9.27
N VAL A 56 4.10 -13.13 -10.29
CA VAL A 56 4.34 -12.78 -11.69
C VAL A 56 3.00 -12.58 -12.38
N PRO A 57 2.70 -11.37 -12.92
CA PRO A 57 1.46 -11.13 -13.64
C PRO A 57 1.27 -12.08 -14.83
N ARG A 58 0.07 -12.63 -14.99
CA ARG A 58 -0.30 -13.42 -16.19
C ARG A 58 -0.66 -12.56 -17.39
N GLY A 59 -0.78 -11.25 -17.21
CA GLY A 59 -1.08 -10.27 -18.25
C GLY A 59 -0.40 -8.95 -17.96
N ASP A 60 -0.62 -7.95 -18.82
CA ASP A 60 -0.03 -6.63 -18.64
C ASP A 60 -0.74 -5.88 -17.51
N LEU A 61 -0.04 -5.71 -16.39
CA LEU A 61 -0.49 -4.96 -15.22
C LEU A 61 0.43 -3.75 -14.93
N GLY A 62 1.31 -3.36 -15.86
CA GLY A 62 2.25 -2.24 -15.70
C GLY A 62 3.50 -2.55 -14.86
N PHE A 63 3.64 -3.76 -14.34
CA PHE A 63 4.82 -4.28 -13.64
C PHE A 63 5.12 -5.72 -14.06
N VAL A 64 6.34 -6.18 -13.85
CA VAL A 64 6.81 -7.51 -14.30
C VAL A 64 6.92 -8.52 -13.16
N ALA A 65 7.13 -8.05 -11.94
CA ALA A 65 7.10 -8.89 -10.75
C ALA A 65 6.77 -8.07 -9.50
N ALA A 66 6.15 -8.72 -8.53
CA ALA A 66 6.05 -8.21 -7.18
C ALA A 66 6.50 -9.28 -6.19
N GLU A 67 7.14 -8.86 -5.10
CA GLU A 67 7.54 -9.71 -3.98
C GLU A 67 6.87 -9.18 -2.72
N LEU A 68 6.25 -10.09 -1.98
CA LEU A 68 5.49 -9.82 -0.76
C LEU A 68 6.13 -10.56 0.40
N TRP A 69 6.30 -9.84 1.51
CA TRP A 69 6.63 -10.44 2.81
C TRP A 69 5.40 -10.38 3.70
N ILE A 70 4.94 -11.54 4.15
CA ILE A 70 3.69 -11.72 4.89
C ILE A 70 4.04 -12.24 6.28
N ASP A 71 3.66 -11.53 7.35
CA ASP A 71 3.92 -12.00 8.71
C ASP A 71 3.01 -13.17 9.12
N ALA A 72 3.31 -13.79 10.26
CA ALA A 72 2.57 -14.94 10.78
C ALA A 72 1.07 -14.66 11.04
N SER A 73 0.64 -13.40 11.09
CA SER A 73 -0.78 -13.02 11.20
C SER A 73 -1.49 -12.90 9.85
N GLY A 74 -0.77 -13.11 8.74
CA GLY A 74 -1.26 -12.98 7.39
C GLY A 74 -1.20 -11.55 6.84
N ARG A 75 -0.44 -10.63 7.48
CA ARG A 75 -0.33 -9.23 7.04
C ARG A 75 0.86 -9.03 6.13
N VAL A 76 0.67 -8.28 5.04
CA VAL A 76 1.78 -7.81 4.21
C VAL A 76 2.58 -6.76 4.98
N ARG A 77 3.90 -6.95 5.09
CA ARG A 77 4.83 -6.06 5.82
C ARG A 77 5.79 -5.32 4.90
N ARG A 78 6.13 -5.93 3.78
CA ARG A 78 6.93 -5.32 2.72
C ARG A 78 6.39 -5.73 1.37
N VAL A 79 6.43 -4.80 0.43
CA VAL A 79 6.17 -5.02 -0.99
C VAL A 79 7.37 -4.51 -1.77
N PHE A 80 7.92 -5.35 -2.62
CA PHE A 80 8.84 -4.94 -3.67
C PHE A 80 8.12 -5.07 -5.02
N VAL A 81 8.24 -4.07 -5.89
CA VAL A 81 7.65 -4.07 -7.23
C VAL A 81 8.74 -3.74 -8.23
N GLU A 82 8.86 -4.56 -9.27
CA GLU A 82 9.65 -4.27 -10.45
C GLU A 82 8.71 -3.89 -11.60
N ASP A 83 8.76 -2.63 -12.01
CA ASP A 83 7.93 -2.07 -13.08
C ASP A 83 8.41 -2.51 -14.46
N ALA A 84 7.51 -2.45 -15.44
CA ALA A 84 7.83 -2.79 -16.83
C ALA A 84 8.91 -1.87 -17.46
N ASN A 85 9.08 -0.65 -16.93
CA ASN A 85 10.14 0.27 -17.35
C ASN A 85 11.50 0.02 -16.65
N GLY A 86 11.60 -1.03 -15.83
CA GLY A 86 12.80 -1.38 -15.06
C GLY A 86 12.93 -0.66 -13.72
N SER A 87 11.99 0.21 -13.36
CA SER A 87 11.97 0.86 -12.04
C SER A 87 11.70 -0.14 -10.94
N LYS A 88 12.33 0.05 -9.79
CA LYS A 88 12.18 -0.81 -8.61
C LYS A 88 11.68 0.02 -7.44
N ARG A 89 10.63 -0.45 -6.78
CA ARG A 89 9.97 0.24 -5.66
C ARG A 89 9.91 -0.71 -4.47
N VAL A 90 10.30 -0.22 -3.31
CA VAL A 90 10.11 -0.91 -2.03
C VAL A 90 9.14 -0.09 -1.20
N VAL A 91 8.10 -0.73 -0.70
CA VAL A 91 7.15 -0.18 0.26
C VAL A 91 7.22 -1.03 1.52
N GLU A 92 7.51 -0.40 2.65
CA GLU A 92 7.49 -1.04 3.97
C GLU A 92 6.34 -0.47 4.78
N LEU A 93 5.57 -1.35 5.40
CA LEU A 93 4.48 -0.97 6.27
C LEU A 93 4.94 -1.03 7.73
N SER A 94 4.75 0.09 8.42
CA SER A 94 5.24 0.37 9.76
C SER A 94 4.13 0.94 10.62
N ASP A 95 4.22 0.69 11.93
CA ASP A 95 3.30 1.26 12.94
C ASP A 95 1.81 1.05 12.61
N GLU A 96 1.50 -0.12 12.04
CA GLU A 96 0.13 -0.52 11.75
C GLU A 96 -0.66 -0.73 13.05
N ALA A 97 -1.77 -0.02 13.19
CA ALA A 97 -2.76 -0.26 14.23
C ALA A 97 -4.00 -0.92 13.60
N PRO A 98 -4.19 -2.25 13.76
CA PRO A 98 -5.38 -2.93 13.27
C PRO A 98 -6.62 -2.42 13.99
N ALA A 99 -7.72 -2.25 13.26
CA ALA A 99 -8.99 -1.75 13.80
C ALA A 99 -8.80 -0.49 14.67
N PRO A 100 -8.22 0.60 14.11
CA PRO A 100 -8.07 1.83 14.87
C PRO A 100 -9.48 2.31 15.28
N PRO A 101 -9.62 3.01 16.42
CA PRO A 101 -10.92 3.55 16.83
C PRO A 101 -11.58 4.31 15.68
N GLU A 102 -12.80 3.90 15.32
CA GLU A 102 -13.57 4.58 14.28
C GLU A 102 -13.93 5.99 14.76
N GLY A 103 -13.74 6.96 13.88
CA GLY A 103 -14.10 8.34 14.17
C GLY A 103 -14.04 9.21 12.93
N ASP A 104 -15.18 9.83 12.59
CA ASP A 104 -15.34 10.73 11.45
C ASP A 104 -14.28 11.83 11.37
N ALA A 105 -13.74 12.23 12.53
CA ALA A 105 -12.68 13.22 12.64
C ALA A 105 -11.41 12.84 11.88
N ARG A 106 -11.08 11.54 11.77
CA ARG A 106 -9.87 11.07 11.06
C ARG A 106 -9.96 11.27 9.54
N PHE A 107 -11.17 11.30 9.01
CA PHE A 107 -11.44 11.52 7.57
C PHE A 107 -11.94 12.93 7.28
N ARG A 108 -11.89 13.83 8.27
CA ARG A 108 -12.29 15.22 8.13
C ARG A 108 -11.07 16.12 8.13
N PHE A 109 -10.88 16.86 7.04
CA PHE A 109 -9.96 17.98 7.02
C PHE A 109 -10.59 19.19 7.72
N THR A 110 -9.94 19.69 8.77
CA THR A 110 -10.29 20.99 9.39
C THR A 110 -9.25 22.01 8.92
N PRO A 111 -9.62 23.00 8.08
CA PRO A 111 -8.69 23.99 7.60
C PRO A 111 -8.06 24.78 8.77
N PRO A 112 -6.73 24.98 8.77
CA PRO A 112 -6.08 25.87 9.74
C PRO A 112 -6.63 27.31 9.67
N PRO A 113 -6.54 28.10 10.76
CA PRO A 113 -6.95 29.50 10.75
C PRO A 113 -6.27 30.31 9.64
N GLY A 114 -7.03 31.15 8.93
CA GLY A 114 -6.51 32.00 7.86
C GLY A 114 -6.34 31.32 6.50
N VAL A 115 -6.74 30.04 6.37
CA VAL A 115 -6.77 29.31 5.10
C VAL A 115 -8.05 29.61 4.33
N GLN A 116 -7.92 30.05 3.08
CA GLN A 116 -9.04 30.16 2.16
C GLN A 116 -9.33 28.78 1.54
N VAL A 117 -10.57 28.30 1.68
CA VAL A 117 -11.01 27.08 1.00
C VAL A 117 -11.51 27.43 -0.39
N VAL A 118 -11.00 26.74 -1.41
CA VAL A 118 -11.40 26.89 -2.81
C VAL A 118 -11.99 25.57 -3.30
N GLU A 119 -13.14 25.64 -3.97
CA GLU A 119 -13.77 24.47 -4.58
C GLU A 119 -13.01 24.08 -5.85
N GLY A 120 -12.52 22.85 -5.88
CA GLY A 120 -12.03 22.20 -7.08
C GLY A 120 -13.12 21.31 -7.66
N GLY A 121 -13.43 21.50 -8.94
CA GLY A 121 -14.46 20.76 -9.67
C GLY A 121 -14.17 19.26 -9.80
#